data_AF-A0AAE3VGK3-F1
#
_entry.id   AF-A0AAE3VGK3-F1
#
_cell.length_a   1.000
_cell.length_b   1.000
_cell.length_c   1.000
_cell.angle_alpha   90.00
_cell.angle_beta   90.00
_cell.angle_gamma   90.00
#
_symmetry.space_group_name_H-M   'P 1'
#
loop_
_entity.id
_entity.type
_entity.pdbx_description
1 polymer ?
#
loop_
_entity_poly.entity_id
_entity_poly.type
_entity_poly.pdbx_seq_one_letter_code
_entity_poly.pdbx_strand_id
1 'polypeptide(L)'
;MRFSKKMLGAALLLVVGTLFLQAGPIRPLDLGSVVNRAFMDQVADDQLGGWTDQGGNDLRVLPAGKENYGRVPFEVLSDQQGAAKACVVLGSKKKPFLENEARLELARPEKEPALYLFHACAFNDTKNDIAGRLTAEFSDGNAQEWRVRIGRDVQPWTSASNASNAQRCWTEYNNNTQVSLFVSKFPLGGKELKALRFKGEEAVWMIAAASIGDDLRVMPLRQDFQMKSDFTAPEAFDAQALAALPTAGTPKNIVLIIGDGMGLGSLTLASLHAHGAPYKLAMESLPVSGLCTTHSGNADVTDSAASGTALSSGYKTYNGAIGMTMNKEALRTIAEEARDAGWAVGVMTTDSLTGATPSAFVAHVPSRSMSVEIADWYVRSDFDLMIGSGNSKPFLPEDAGGMRKDARNLLQELATAGYQEVKDPAALAAVKGAPVFGFVGWPTEKNLGEMTAAALPYLASRSDKGFFIMIECSWPDGGGHGNNPDTSVKGVLSTDYATRAAVEYALAHKDTLVLVTADHETGLIHAAANRVNPRRPHVLYQTTGHSQSPVPVFAFGPGAEHFHGMMDNTDIPKVFARFWQLPLRQAVAE
;
A
#
# COMPACT_ATOMS: atom_id res chain seq x y z
N MET A 1 -30.35 8.83 -73.71
CA MET A 1 -31.73 9.26 -73.39
C MET A 1 -32.19 8.52 -72.13
N ARG A 2 -32.73 9.27 -71.16
CA ARG A 2 -33.53 8.87 -69.97
C ARG A 2 -32.82 8.28 -68.72
N PHE A 3 -33.07 9.00 -67.62
CA PHE A 3 -32.81 8.73 -66.20
C PHE A 3 -33.58 7.52 -65.65
N SER A 4 -33.07 6.88 -64.58
CA SER A 4 -33.83 6.64 -63.34
C SER A 4 -32.94 6.15 -62.18
N LYS A 5 -33.11 6.80 -61.02
CA LYS A 5 -32.63 6.40 -59.68
C LYS A 5 -33.26 5.08 -59.25
N LYS A 6 -32.54 4.23 -58.50
CA LYS A 6 -33.01 3.53 -57.27
C LYS A 6 -31.97 2.54 -56.70
N MET A 7 -32.03 2.40 -55.37
CA MET A 7 -31.45 1.37 -54.50
C MET A 7 -30.00 1.58 -54.00
N LEU A 8 -29.87 2.37 -52.93
CA LEU A 8 -28.94 2.06 -51.86
C LEU A 8 -29.77 1.40 -50.74
N GLY A 9 -29.58 0.10 -50.53
CA GLY A 9 -30.19 -0.64 -49.43
C GLY A 9 -29.34 -0.49 -48.17
N ALA A 10 -29.93 0.05 -47.11
CA ALA A 10 -29.35 0.11 -45.79
C ALA A 10 -29.40 -1.28 -45.14
N ALA A 11 -28.24 -1.79 -44.71
CA ALA A 11 -28.17 -2.93 -43.81
C ALA A 11 -28.46 -2.44 -42.38
N LEU A 12 -29.48 -3.04 -41.78
CA LEU A 12 -30.01 -2.80 -40.45
C LEU A 12 -28.96 -3.21 -39.39
N LEU A 13 -28.32 -2.24 -38.74
CA LEU A 13 -27.55 -2.48 -37.52
C LEU A 13 -28.55 -2.49 -36.36
N LEU A 14 -28.87 -3.67 -35.84
CA LEU A 14 -29.70 -3.84 -34.65
C LEU A 14 -28.84 -3.46 -33.42
N VAL A 15 -28.77 -2.17 -33.10
CA VAL A 15 -28.23 -1.70 -31.82
C VAL A 15 -29.30 -1.98 -30.77
N VAL A 16 -29.04 -2.95 -29.91
CA VAL A 16 -29.73 -3.08 -28.63
C VAL A 16 -29.32 -1.85 -27.82
N GLY A 17 -30.10 -0.78 -27.96
CA GLY A 17 -29.96 0.42 -27.16
C GLY A 17 -30.46 0.11 -25.75
N THR A 18 -29.57 -0.41 -24.90
CA THR A 18 -29.73 -0.23 -23.46
C THR A 18 -29.73 1.29 -23.24
N LEU A 19 -30.88 1.87 -22.90
CA LEU A 19 -30.95 3.25 -22.42
C LEU A 19 -30.06 3.34 -21.17
N PHE A 20 -28.79 3.70 -21.35
CA PHE A 20 -28.07 4.37 -20.28
C PHE A 20 -28.82 5.68 -20.06
N LEU A 21 -29.42 5.85 -18.88
CA LEU A 21 -29.70 7.20 -18.40
C LEU A 21 -28.37 7.95 -18.51
N GLN A 22 -28.31 8.99 -19.34
CA GLN A 22 -27.27 10.00 -19.19
C GLN A 22 -27.49 10.62 -17.81
N ALA A 23 -26.68 10.21 -16.85
CA ALA A 23 -26.66 10.79 -15.53
C ALA A 23 -26.25 12.28 -15.63
N GLY A 24 -26.85 13.11 -14.79
CA GLY A 24 -26.70 14.56 -14.85
C GLY A 24 -25.46 15.05 -14.10
N PRO A 25 -24.91 16.23 -14.46
CA PRO A 25 -23.83 16.84 -13.68
C PRO A 25 -24.24 16.98 -12.22
N ILE A 26 -23.31 16.71 -11.30
CA ILE A 26 -23.58 16.84 -9.86
C ILE A 26 -23.98 18.28 -9.55
N ARG A 27 -25.08 18.45 -8.79
CA ARG A 27 -25.61 19.77 -8.42
C ARG A 27 -25.91 19.85 -6.91
N PRO A 28 -25.77 21.02 -6.28
CA PRO A 28 -26.23 21.25 -4.92
C PRO A 28 -27.76 21.08 -4.78
N LEU A 29 -28.18 20.55 -3.63
CA LEU A 29 -29.57 20.54 -3.17
C LEU A 29 -29.81 21.77 -2.27
N ASP A 30 -30.95 22.42 -2.44
CA ASP A 30 -31.36 23.53 -1.58
C ASP A 30 -31.88 23.03 -0.23
N LEU A 31 -31.08 23.22 0.83
CA LEU A 31 -31.44 22.86 2.20
C LEU A 31 -32.19 23.98 2.94
N GLY A 32 -32.44 25.14 2.32
CA GLY A 32 -32.94 26.34 2.99
C GLY A 32 -34.26 26.15 3.76
N SER A 33 -35.11 25.21 3.32
CA SER A 33 -36.37 24.88 3.99
C SER A 33 -36.21 24.03 5.26
N VAL A 34 -35.04 23.42 5.48
CA VAL A 34 -34.78 22.48 6.58
C VAL A 34 -33.65 22.88 7.51
N VAL A 35 -32.86 23.91 7.17
CA VAL A 35 -31.83 24.41 8.08
C VAL A 35 -32.44 24.95 9.37
N ASN A 36 -31.81 24.63 10.49
CA ASN A 36 -32.36 24.88 11.83
C ASN A 36 -31.39 25.63 12.76
N ARG A 37 -30.10 25.69 12.44
CA ARG A 37 -29.06 26.35 13.24
C ARG A 37 -28.05 27.09 12.37
N ALA A 38 -27.37 28.07 12.98
CA ALA A 38 -26.20 28.72 12.43
C ALA A 38 -24.95 27.86 12.65
N PHE A 39 -23.94 28.01 11.79
CA PHE A 39 -22.58 27.56 12.07
C PHE A 39 -21.96 28.35 13.22
N MET A 40 -22.23 29.65 13.28
CA MET A 40 -21.68 30.58 14.27
C MET A 40 -22.47 30.62 15.57
N ASP A 41 -21.74 30.85 16.67
CA ASP A 41 -22.28 31.06 18.00
C ASP A 41 -21.61 32.26 18.70
N GLN A 42 -22.40 33.00 19.48
CA GLN A 42 -21.91 34.16 20.25
C GLN A 42 -21.68 33.81 21.71
N VAL A 43 -22.52 32.97 22.30
CA VAL A 43 -22.54 32.71 23.75
C VAL A 43 -22.63 31.22 23.96
N ALA A 44 -21.60 30.63 24.58
CA ALA A 44 -21.60 29.19 24.84
C ALA A 44 -22.68 28.79 25.87
N ASP A 45 -23.29 27.63 25.64
CA ASP A 45 -24.24 26.95 26.53
C ASP A 45 -25.51 27.76 26.88
N ASP A 46 -25.89 28.73 26.06
CA ASP A 46 -27.17 29.43 26.21
C ASP A 46 -28.30 28.78 25.39
N GLN A 47 -27.97 27.75 24.61
CA GLN A 47 -28.85 27.01 23.71
C GLN A 47 -29.37 27.84 22.52
N LEU A 48 -28.78 29.02 22.29
CA LEU A 48 -29.13 29.99 21.23
C LEU A 48 -28.01 30.07 20.19
N GLY A 49 -28.36 29.84 18.91
CA GLY A 49 -27.35 29.84 17.84
C GLY A 49 -26.45 28.60 17.88
N GLY A 50 -25.42 28.56 17.02
CA GLY A 50 -24.39 27.52 16.98
C GLY A 50 -24.86 26.09 16.64
N TRP A 51 -24.00 25.34 15.96
CA TRP A 51 -24.27 23.91 15.73
C TRP A 51 -23.83 23.03 16.92
N THR A 52 -22.88 23.51 17.73
CA THR A 52 -22.37 22.86 18.94
C THR A 52 -22.70 23.59 20.25
N ASP A 53 -23.15 24.84 20.18
CA ASP A 53 -23.45 25.70 21.34
C ASP A 53 -22.20 25.91 22.23
N GLN A 54 -21.07 26.29 21.61
CA GLN A 54 -19.74 26.41 22.24
C GLN A 54 -19.09 27.80 22.04
N GLY A 55 -19.89 28.82 21.74
CA GLY A 55 -19.44 30.19 21.50
C GLY A 55 -18.38 30.26 20.39
N GLY A 56 -17.20 30.79 20.72
CA GLY A 56 -16.07 30.95 19.80
C GLY A 56 -15.59 29.69 19.07
N ASN A 57 -15.88 28.50 19.61
CA ASN A 57 -15.40 27.22 19.09
C ASN A 57 -16.46 26.57 18.18
N ASP A 58 -16.53 27.05 16.95
CA ASP A 58 -17.59 26.73 16.01
C ASP A 58 -17.07 26.67 14.55
N LEU A 59 -17.98 26.74 13.57
CA LEU A 59 -17.64 26.70 12.14
C LEU A 59 -17.73 28.08 11.45
N ARG A 60 -17.56 29.19 12.18
CA ARG A 60 -17.61 30.55 11.61
C ARG A 60 -16.62 30.82 10.48
N VAL A 61 -15.55 30.03 10.39
CA VAL A 61 -14.49 30.12 9.37
C VAL A 61 -14.84 29.35 8.09
N LEU A 62 -15.96 28.61 8.07
CA LEU A 62 -16.42 27.90 6.88
C LEU A 62 -16.93 28.93 5.85
N PRO A 63 -16.38 28.98 4.63
CA PRO A 63 -16.87 29.89 3.61
C PRO A 63 -18.29 29.50 3.15
N ALA A 64 -19.15 30.51 3.00
CA ALA A 64 -20.47 30.35 2.40
C ALA A 64 -20.40 30.51 0.86
N GLY A 65 -21.41 29.99 0.17
CA GLY A 65 -21.53 30.03 -1.29
C GLY A 65 -21.24 28.68 -1.95
N LYS A 66 -21.06 28.73 -3.29
CA LYS A 66 -20.83 27.55 -4.11
C LYS A 66 -19.35 27.22 -4.16
N GLU A 67 -18.98 26.04 -3.67
CA GLU A 67 -17.60 25.56 -3.62
C GLU A 67 -17.52 24.07 -3.98
N ASN A 68 -16.34 23.62 -4.40
CA ASN A 68 -16.08 22.22 -4.70
C ASN A 68 -15.32 21.54 -3.57
N TYR A 69 -15.96 20.60 -2.88
CA TYR A 69 -15.34 19.77 -1.86
C TYR A 69 -15.22 18.33 -2.36
N GLY A 70 -13.99 17.84 -2.50
CA GLY A 70 -13.73 16.50 -3.00
C GLY A 70 -14.26 16.22 -4.41
N ARG A 71 -14.25 17.25 -5.28
CA ARG A 71 -14.83 17.28 -6.64
C ARG A 71 -16.36 17.27 -6.69
N VAL A 72 -17.03 17.41 -5.56
CA VAL A 72 -18.49 17.55 -5.49
C VAL A 72 -18.82 19.04 -5.27
N PRO A 73 -19.62 19.67 -6.14
CA PRO A 73 -20.07 21.03 -5.91
C PRO A 73 -21.12 21.03 -4.80
N PHE A 74 -20.95 21.89 -3.80
CA PHE A 74 -21.89 22.13 -2.73
C PHE A 74 -22.26 23.63 -2.68
N GLU A 75 -23.43 23.94 -2.12
CA GLU A 75 -23.83 25.30 -1.80
C GLU A 75 -24.00 25.40 -0.29
N VAL A 76 -23.05 26.07 0.37
CA VAL A 76 -23.08 26.30 1.81
C VAL A 76 -23.86 27.60 2.05
N LEU A 77 -24.94 27.54 2.83
CA LEU A 77 -25.72 28.72 3.15
C LEU A 77 -24.94 29.64 4.10
N SER A 78 -25.15 30.95 3.99
CA SER A 78 -24.52 31.94 4.87
C SER A 78 -25.37 32.17 6.11
N ASP A 79 -24.75 32.11 7.29
CA ASP A 79 -25.24 32.67 8.55
C ASP A 79 -24.50 33.95 8.97
N GLN A 80 -23.57 34.42 8.13
CA GLN A 80 -22.85 35.66 8.36
C GLN A 80 -23.80 36.86 8.16
N GLN A 81 -23.58 37.94 8.92
CA GLN A 81 -24.32 39.21 8.78
C GLN A 81 -25.83 39.12 9.15
N GLY A 82 -26.21 38.26 10.10
CA GLY A 82 -27.54 38.29 10.72
C GLY A 82 -28.58 37.33 10.11
N ALA A 83 -28.16 36.38 9.26
CA ALA A 83 -29.00 35.24 8.90
C ALA A 83 -29.05 34.22 10.06
N ALA A 84 -30.25 33.80 10.45
CA ALA A 84 -30.42 33.04 11.70
C ALA A 84 -30.00 31.55 11.61
N LYS A 85 -29.95 30.97 10.41
CA LYS A 85 -29.80 29.51 10.18
C LYS A 85 -29.11 29.21 8.84
N ALA A 86 -28.17 28.26 8.83
CA ALA A 86 -27.38 27.89 7.65
C ALA A 86 -27.11 26.38 7.51
N CYS A 87 -27.30 25.57 8.56
CA CYS A 87 -27.12 24.13 8.51
C CYS A 87 -28.26 23.37 9.19
N VAL A 88 -28.35 22.08 8.88
CA VAL A 88 -29.21 21.14 9.59
C VAL A 88 -28.38 20.55 10.73
N VAL A 89 -28.87 20.68 11.96
CA VAL A 89 -28.25 20.15 13.16
C VAL A 89 -29.24 19.26 13.88
N LEU A 90 -28.83 18.02 14.11
CA LEU A 90 -29.66 16.99 14.71
C LEU A 90 -29.11 16.64 16.08
N GLY A 91 -29.95 16.76 17.10
CA GLY A 91 -29.60 16.50 18.48
C GLY A 91 -29.29 15.03 18.78
N SER A 92 -28.75 14.82 19.97
CA SER A 92 -28.61 13.51 20.59
C SER A 92 -29.24 13.50 21.97
N LYS A 93 -29.27 12.35 22.64
CA LYS A 93 -29.70 12.26 24.05
C LYS A 93 -28.93 13.22 24.98
N LYS A 94 -27.69 13.60 24.61
CA LYS A 94 -26.84 14.52 25.39
C LYS A 94 -27.17 16.00 25.14
N LYS A 95 -27.80 16.32 24.01
CA LYS A 95 -28.17 17.69 23.60
C LYS A 95 -29.63 17.70 23.12
N PRO A 96 -30.61 17.44 24.01
CA PRO A 96 -32.02 17.22 23.64
C PRO A 96 -32.77 18.51 23.23
N PHE A 97 -32.16 19.68 23.38
CA PHE A 97 -32.73 20.97 22.95
C PHE A 97 -32.59 21.23 21.45
N LEU A 98 -31.76 20.45 20.75
CA LEU A 98 -31.62 20.49 19.29
C LEU A 98 -32.74 19.69 18.64
N GLU A 99 -33.20 20.10 17.45
CA GLU A 99 -34.18 19.31 16.71
C GLU A 99 -33.63 17.91 16.44
N ASN A 100 -34.45 16.86 16.58
CA ASN A 100 -33.98 15.49 16.38
C ASN A 100 -34.26 14.95 14.97
N GLU A 101 -35.02 15.68 14.15
CA GLU A 101 -35.41 15.26 12.82
C GLU A 101 -35.59 16.45 11.88
N ALA A 102 -35.19 16.28 10.62
CA ALA A 102 -35.43 17.23 9.54
C ALA A 102 -35.83 16.46 8.27
N ARG A 103 -36.81 16.98 7.52
CA ARG A 103 -37.27 16.36 6.27
C ARG A 103 -37.31 17.37 5.14
N LEU A 104 -36.49 17.15 4.13
CA LEU A 104 -36.43 17.93 2.90
C LEU A 104 -37.32 17.28 1.84
N GLU A 105 -38.42 17.93 1.47
CA GLU A 105 -39.15 17.60 0.25
C GLU A 105 -38.45 18.28 -0.93
N LEU A 106 -38.10 17.52 -1.97
CA LEU A 106 -37.49 18.12 -3.16
C LEU A 106 -38.55 18.88 -3.95
N ALA A 107 -38.20 20.07 -4.45
CA ALA A 107 -39.10 20.89 -5.26
C ALA A 107 -39.58 20.14 -6.52
N ARG A 108 -38.75 19.22 -7.03
CA ARG A 108 -39.08 18.22 -8.05
C ARG A 108 -38.38 16.92 -7.69
N PRO A 109 -38.99 15.75 -7.92
CA PRO A 109 -38.29 14.49 -7.77
C PRO A 109 -37.07 14.41 -8.70
N GLU A 110 -35.99 13.81 -8.22
CA GLU A 110 -34.69 13.77 -8.91
C GLU A 110 -34.26 12.31 -9.11
N LYS A 111 -33.90 11.94 -10.34
CA LYS A 111 -33.47 10.56 -10.66
C LYS A 111 -31.98 10.52 -10.98
N GLU A 112 -31.18 10.29 -9.94
CA GLU A 112 -29.72 10.33 -10.01
C GLU A 112 -29.10 9.12 -9.29
N PRO A 113 -27.85 8.74 -9.61
CA PRO A 113 -27.23 7.56 -9.02
C PRO A 113 -26.76 7.76 -7.57
N ALA A 114 -26.39 8.98 -7.17
CA ALA A 114 -25.78 9.23 -5.86
C ALA A 114 -26.25 10.52 -5.19
N LEU A 115 -26.35 10.47 -3.86
CA LEU A 115 -26.46 11.61 -2.95
C LEU A 115 -25.12 11.81 -2.23
N TYR A 116 -24.72 13.06 -2.05
CA TYR A 116 -23.54 13.46 -1.31
C TYR A 116 -23.93 14.36 -0.15
N LEU A 117 -23.33 14.15 1.02
CA LEU A 117 -23.46 15.03 2.17
C LEU A 117 -22.11 15.65 2.50
N PHE A 118 -22.10 16.95 2.77
CA PHE A 118 -20.97 17.67 3.37
C PHE A 118 -21.32 17.93 4.84
N HIS A 119 -20.71 17.17 5.74
CA HIS A 119 -21.22 17.01 7.10
C HIS A 119 -20.15 16.60 8.12
N ALA A 120 -20.47 16.71 9.41
CA ALA A 120 -19.63 16.23 10.52
C ALA A 120 -20.50 15.91 11.75
N CYS A 121 -19.89 15.32 12.79
CA CYS A 121 -20.55 15.12 14.07
C CYS A 121 -19.75 15.67 15.26
N ALA A 122 -20.42 15.82 16.40
CA ALA A 122 -19.82 16.21 17.68
C ALA A 122 -20.48 15.46 18.85
N PHE A 123 -19.81 15.45 20.01
CA PHE A 123 -20.33 14.90 21.27
C PHE A 123 -20.77 13.43 21.21
N ASN A 124 -20.08 12.60 20.42
CA ASN A 124 -20.41 11.19 20.29
C ASN A 124 -20.22 10.41 21.61
N ASP A 125 -20.99 9.34 21.78
CA ASP A 125 -20.75 8.34 22.82
C ASP A 125 -19.63 7.38 22.36
N THR A 126 -18.74 6.97 23.27
CA THR A 126 -17.66 6.02 22.94
C THR A 126 -18.18 4.58 22.79
N LYS A 127 -19.44 4.32 23.15
CA LYS A 127 -20.05 2.98 23.06
C LYS A 127 -20.87 2.76 21.79
N ASN A 128 -21.33 3.82 21.11
CA ASN A 128 -22.20 3.73 19.95
C ASN A 128 -21.70 4.61 18.79
N ASP A 129 -21.33 3.98 17.68
CA ASP A 129 -20.74 4.65 16.52
C ASP A 129 -21.80 5.13 15.51
N ILE A 130 -22.92 5.72 15.95
CA ILE A 130 -23.99 6.17 15.03
C ILE A 130 -24.31 7.65 15.27
N ALA A 131 -24.08 8.48 14.25
CA ALA A 131 -24.45 9.89 14.31
C ALA A 131 -25.96 10.09 14.07
N GLY A 132 -26.54 9.34 13.14
CA GLY A 132 -27.95 9.43 12.82
C GLY A 132 -28.39 8.46 11.73
N ARG A 133 -29.60 8.69 11.20
CA ARG A 133 -30.16 7.98 10.05
C ARG A 133 -30.48 8.94 8.92
N LEU A 134 -30.10 8.53 7.73
CA LEU A 134 -30.50 9.14 6.46
C LEU A 134 -31.53 8.23 5.81
N THR A 135 -32.68 8.77 5.44
CA THR A 135 -33.69 8.05 4.66
C THR A 135 -33.94 8.78 3.34
N ALA A 136 -33.77 8.08 2.22
CA ALA A 136 -34.22 8.49 0.91
C ALA A 136 -35.64 7.95 0.68
N GLU A 137 -36.61 8.84 0.48
CA GLU A 137 -37.99 8.50 0.12
C GLU A 137 -38.17 8.69 -1.39
N PHE A 138 -38.64 7.66 -2.09
CA PHE A 138 -38.73 7.63 -3.56
C PHE A 138 -40.16 7.82 -4.07
N SER A 139 -40.30 8.26 -5.32
CA SER A 139 -41.62 8.48 -5.97
C SER A 139 -42.45 7.19 -6.11
N ASP A 140 -41.82 6.02 -6.07
CA ASP A 140 -42.50 4.72 -6.11
C ASP A 140 -43.12 4.31 -4.76
N GLY A 141 -42.97 5.14 -3.73
CA GLY A 141 -43.45 4.91 -2.38
C GLY A 141 -42.51 4.09 -1.49
N ASN A 142 -41.40 3.57 -2.05
CA ASN A 142 -40.37 2.90 -1.26
C ASN A 142 -39.45 3.91 -0.58
N ALA A 143 -38.73 3.45 0.44
CA ALA A 143 -37.68 4.21 1.09
C ALA A 143 -36.42 3.34 1.27
N GLN A 144 -35.26 3.99 1.29
CA GLN A 144 -33.98 3.37 1.62
C GLN A 144 -33.34 4.13 2.79
N GLU A 145 -32.90 3.40 3.80
CA GLU A 145 -32.32 3.97 5.02
C GLU A 145 -30.85 3.57 5.17
N TRP A 146 -30.01 4.53 5.55
CA TRP A 146 -28.64 4.32 5.99
C TRP A 146 -28.49 4.74 7.45
N ARG A 147 -27.88 3.87 8.24
CA ARG A 147 -27.32 4.25 9.55
C ARG A 147 -25.98 4.93 9.28
N VAL A 148 -25.90 6.23 9.56
CA VAL A 148 -24.71 7.05 9.33
C VAL A 148 -23.73 6.80 10.46
N ARG A 149 -22.74 5.94 10.20
CA ARG A 149 -21.82 5.46 11.23
C ARG A 149 -20.60 6.38 11.37
N ILE A 150 -20.25 6.69 12.61
CA ILE A 150 -19.03 7.42 12.95
C ILE A 150 -17.83 6.50 12.66
N GLY A 151 -16.77 7.03 12.04
CA GLY A 151 -15.63 6.24 11.59
C GLY A 151 -15.86 5.47 10.28
N ARG A 152 -17.06 5.60 9.66
CA ARG A 152 -17.38 5.04 8.34
C ARG A 152 -17.97 6.10 7.41
N ASP A 153 -19.15 6.61 7.72
CA ASP A 153 -19.95 7.51 6.87
C ASP A 153 -19.88 8.97 7.35
N VAL A 154 -19.35 9.22 8.53
CA VAL A 154 -19.09 10.57 9.08
C VAL A 154 -17.96 10.46 10.10
N GLN A 155 -17.32 11.58 10.42
CA GLN A 155 -16.29 11.67 11.44
C GLN A 155 -16.58 12.84 12.40
N PRO A 156 -16.02 12.80 13.63
CA PRO A 156 -16.01 13.96 14.49
C PRO A 156 -15.39 15.15 13.77
N TRP A 157 -15.96 16.34 13.94
CA TRP A 157 -15.44 17.56 13.31
C TRP A 157 -14.00 17.91 13.71
N THR A 158 -13.50 17.36 14.82
CA THR A 158 -12.09 17.51 15.24
C THR A 158 -11.16 16.44 14.66
N SER A 159 -11.68 15.50 13.85
CA SER A 159 -10.88 14.42 13.29
C SER A 159 -9.97 14.91 12.18
N ALA A 160 -8.69 14.50 12.24
CA ALA A 160 -7.72 14.75 11.20
C ALA A 160 -7.69 13.66 10.11
N SER A 161 -8.57 12.66 10.19
CA SER A 161 -8.51 11.44 9.38
C SER A 161 -9.77 11.21 8.55
N ASN A 162 -9.60 10.72 7.33
CA ASN A 162 -10.71 10.18 6.52
C ASN A 162 -11.35 8.96 7.21
N ALA A 163 -12.53 8.59 6.74
CA ALA A 163 -13.15 7.28 6.96
C ALA A 163 -13.46 6.62 5.61
N SER A 164 -13.81 5.34 5.62
CA SER A 164 -14.04 4.56 4.39
C SER A 164 -15.09 5.16 3.44
N ASN A 165 -16.12 5.82 3.98
CA ASN A 165 -17.14 6.56 3.23
C ASN A 165 -17.24 8.04 3.66
N ALA A 166 -16.23 8.61 4.33
CA ALA A 166 -16.22 10.02 4.72
C ALA A 166 -14.85 10.64 4.45
N GLN A 167 -14.69 11.33 3.33
CA GLN A 167 -13.43 11.96 2.96
C GLN A 167 -13.35 13.35 3.58
N ARG A 168 -12.26 13.66 4.30
CA ARG A 168 -12.00 14.99 4.83
C ARG A 168 -11.72 15.92 3.66
N CYS A 169 -12.67 16.78 3.32
CA CYS A 169 -12.59 17.64 2.13
C CYS A 169 -12.46 19.13 2.46
N TRP A 170 -12.59 19.49 3.74
CA TRP A 170 -12.30 20.83 4.24
C TRP A 170 -11.76 20.71 5.67
N THR A 171 -10.77 21.54 6.00
CA THR A 171 -10.28 21.69 7.36
C THR A 171 -9.70 23.08 7.55
N GLU A 172 -9.87 23.63 8.74
CA GLU A 172 -9.23 24.86 9.17
C GLU A 172 -8.93 24.81 10.67
N TYR A 173 -8.17 25.77 11.17
CA TYR A 173 -8.07 26.02 12.61
C TYR A 173 -9.01 27.15 13.02
N ASN A 174 -9.88 26.87 13.99
CA ASN A 174 -10.63 27.91 14.69
C ASN A 174 -10.13 27.99 16.13
N ASN A 175 -9.56 29.14 16.50
CA ASN A 175 -8.70 29.28 17.69
C ASN A 175 -7.55 28.24 17.65
N ASN A 176 -7.56 27.26 18.56
CA ASN A 176 -6.56 26.19 18.63
C ASN A 176 -7.15 24.80 18.32
N THR A 177 -8.40 24.73 17.90
CA THR A 177 -9.07 23.48 17.55
C THR A 177 -9.01 23.30 16.04
N GLN A 178 -8.46 22.16 15.59
CA GLN A 178 -8.65 21.76 14.20
C GLN A 178 -10.13 21.40 14.01
N VAL A 179 -10.74 22.00 13.00
CA VAL A 179 -12.11 21.75 12.59
C VAL A 179 -12.12 21.22 11.17
N SER A 180 -12.97 20.26 10.87
CA SER A 180 -12.98 19.49 9.63
C SER A 180 -14.40 19.13 9.24
N LEU A 181 -14.65 19.12 7.93
CA LEU A 181 -15.89 18.62 7.34
C LEU A 181 -15.59 17.55 6.31
N PHE A 182 -16.52 16.61 6.20
CA PHE A 182 -16.36 15.38 5.44
C PHE A 182 -17.39 15.30 4.34
N VAL A 183 -16.99 14.75 3.19
CA VAL A 183 -17.90 14.43 2.10
C VAL A 183 -18.12 12.92 2.08
N SER A 184 -19.38 12.52 2.12
CA SER A 184 -19.83 11.13 2.15
C SER A 184 -20.83 10.86 1.04
N LYS A 185 -20.81 9.64 0.47
CA LYS A 185 -21.64 9.25 -0.66
C LYS A 185 -22.66 8.18 -0.26
N PHE A 186 -23.90 8.34 -0.74
CA PHE A 186 -25.02 7.43 -0.50
C PHE A 186 -25.66 7.02 -1.84
N PRO A 187 -25.48 5.77 -2.29
CA PRO A 187 -25.99 5.32 -3.59
C PRO A 187 -27.52 5.22 -3.62
N LEU A 188 -28.18 5.90 -4.55
CA LEU A 188 -29.65 5.92 -4.66
C LEU A 188 -30.21 4.81 -5.56
N GLY A 189 -29.35 4.04 -6.22
CA GLY A 189 -29.74 2.93 -7.09
C GLY A 189 -30.54 3.36 -8.32
N GLY A 190 -30.41 4.63 -8.74
CA GLY A 190 -31.09 5.19 -9.91
C GLY A 190 -32.62 5.34 -9.76
N LYS A 191 -33.13 5.28 -8.52
CA LYS A 191 -34.54 5.54 -8.21
C LYS A 191 -34.80 7.05 -8.17
N GLU A 192 -36.04 7.44 -8.47
CA GLU A 192 -36.45 8.85 -8.43
C GLU A 192 -36.69 9.28 -6.99
N LEU A 193 -35.74 10.02 -6.43
CA LEU A 193 -35.75 10.57 -5.08
C LEU A 193 -36.79 11.69 -4.99
N LYS A 194 -37.66 11.63 -3.98
CA LYS A 194 -38.70 12.62 -3.72
C LYS A 194 -38.40 13.45 -2.48
N ALA A 195 -37.89 12.82 -1.44
CA ALA A 195 -37.57 13.50 -0.20
C ALA A 195 -36.40 12.84 0.54
N LEU A 196 -35.75 13.62 1.39
CA LEU A 196 -34.73 13.16 2.33
C LEU A 196 -35.21 13.41 3.75
N ARG A 197 -35.04 12.41 4.61
CA ARG A 197 -35.27 12.55 6.05
C ARG A 197 -33.99 12.25 6.80
N PHE A 198 -33.63 13.15 7.70
CA PHE A 198 -32.46 13.06 8.55
C PHE A 198 -32.93 12.97 10.00
N LYS A 199 -32.41 11.99 10.76
CA LYS A 199 -32.77 11.77 12.16
C LYS A 199 -31.52 11.61 13.03
N GLY A 200 -31.40 12.39 14.10
CA GLY A 200 -30.32 12.29 15.07
C GLY A 200 -30.41 11.05 15.94
N GLU A 201 -29.26 10.55 16.41
CA GLU A 201 -29.19 9.45 17.38
C GLU A 201 -28.18 9.72 18.51
N GLU A 202 -26.96 9.19 18.44
CA GLU A 202 -26.05 9.09 19.58
C GLU A 202 -25.00 10.23 19.62
N ALA A 203 -24.90 11.01 18.54
CA ALA A 203 -24.06 12.20 18.44
C ALA A 203 -24.85 13.38 17.87
N VAL A 204 -24.37 14.60 18.13
CA VAL A 204 -24.87 15.77 17.41
C VAL A 204 -24.39 15.65 15.97
N TRP A 205 -25.32 15.64 15.02
CA TRP A 205 -25.01 15.45 13.59
C TRP A 205 -25.36 16.71 12.81
N MET A 206 -24.37 17.30 12.14
CA MET A 206 -24.55 18.53 11.37
C MET A 206 -24.31 18.27 9.88
N ILE A 207 -25.24 18.74 9.06
CA ILE A 207 -25.16 18.71 7.59
C ILE A 207 -25.07 20.15 7.09
N ALA A 208 -23.91 20.50 6.54
CA ALA A 208 -23.61 21.84 6.05
C ALA A 208 -24.20 22.07 4.66
N ALA A 209 -24.14 21.03 3.81
CA ALA A 209 -24.71 21.05 2.46
C ALA A 209 -24.97 19.62 1.96
N ALA A 210 -25.77 19.50 0.90
CA ALA A 210 -26.01 18.24 0.20
C ALA A 210 -26.00 18.46 -1.32
N SER A 211 -25.66 17.42 -2.07
CA SER A 211 -25.63 17.44 -3.54
C SER A 211 -26.09 16.12 -4.11
N ILE A 212 -26.57 16.12 -5.36
CA ILE A 212 -27.08 14.93 -6.04
C ILE A 212 -26.60 14.90 -7.50
N GLY A 213 -26.32 13.72 -8.04
CA GLY A 213 -25.91 13.54 -9.44
C GLY A 213 -25.07 12.28 -9.64
N ASP A 214 -24.17 12.33 -10.63
CA ASP A 214 -23.23 11.28 -11.02
C ASP A 214 -22.55 10.55 -9.86
N ASP A 215 -22.25 9.26 -10.07
CA ASP A 215 -21.46 8.45 -9.16
C ASP A 215 -19.96 8.75 -9.32
N LEU A 216 -19.47 9.67 -8.50
CA LEU A 216 -18.11 10.17 -8.47
C LEU A 216 -17.36 9.61 -7.25
N ARG A 217 -16.08 9.32 -7.45
CA ARG A 217 -15.14 9.06 -6.35
C ARG A 217 -14.74 10.38 -5.70
N VAL A 218 -15.23 10.60 -4.49
CA VAL A 218 -14.87 11.75 -3.65
C VAL A 218 -13.37 11.74 -3.37
N MET A 219 -12.70 12.87 -3.58
CA MET A 219 -11.26 13.03 -3.31
C MET A 219 -11.05 13.74 -1.97
N PRO A 220 -10.19 13.24 -1.07
CA PRO A 220 -9.86 13.96 0.15
C PRO A 220 -9.02 15.22 -0.16
N LEU A 221 -8.90 16.09 0.82
CA LEU A 221 -8.04 17.27 0.79
C LEU A 221 -6.59 16.86 0.45
N ARG A 222 -5.93 17.59 -0.45
CA ARG A 222 -4.56 17.26 -0.92
C ARG A 222 -3.63 17.18 0.29
N GLN A 223 -3.08 16.00 0.53
CA GLN A 223 -2.16 15.78 1.65
C GLN A 223 -0.76 16.22 1.24
N ASP A 224 -0.20 17.19 1.98
CA ASP A 224 1.20 17.59 1.83
C ASP A 224 2.08 16.59 2.57
N PHE A 225 2.61 15.62 1.82
CA PHE A 225 3.58 14.67 2.33
C PHE A 225 4.96 15.34 2.38
N GLN A 226 5.59 15.33 3.56
CA GLN A 226 6.90 15.94 3.77
C GLN A 226 7.84 14.95 4.47
N MET A 227 9.09 14.92 4.00
CA MET A 227 10.20 14.28 4.71
C MET A 227 10.46 15.03 6.01
N LYS A 228 10.54 14.30 7.13
CA LYS A 228 10.81 14.88 8.46
C LYS A 228 12.25 14.60 8.90
N SER A 229 12.74 13.40 8.61
CA SER A 229 14.08 12.96 9.01
C SER A 229 15.11 13.20 7.90
N ASP A 230 16.39 13.11 8.25
CA ASP A 230 17.52 13.09 7.30
C ASP A 230 18.17 11.71 7.33
N PHE A 231 18.31 11.10 6.16
CA PHE A 231 18.93 9.80 5.95
C PHE A 231 20.13 9.92 5.00
N THR A 232 21.13 9.09 5.22
CA THR A 232 22.33 9.04 4.37
C THR A 232 22.32 7.79 3.51
N ALA A 233 22.78 7.90 2.28
CA ALA A 233 23.07 6.76 1.42
C ALA A 233 24.50 6.24 1.62
N PRO A 234 24.80 4.98 1.24
CA PRO A 234 26.17 4.56 0.98
C PRO A 234 26.81 5.42 -0.13
N GLU A 235 28.13 5.34 -0.25
CA GLU A 235 28.82 5.98 -1.37
C GLU A 235 28.43 5.29 -2.68
N ALA A 236 28.07 6.09 -3.68
CA ALA A 236 27.81 5.59 -5.03
C ALA A 236 29.08 5.01 -5.66
N PHE A 237 28.94 4.05 -6.56
CA PHE A 237 30.08 3.58 -7.34
C PHE A 237 30.38 4.53 -8.50
N ASP A 238 31.63 4.52 -8.95
CA ASP A 238 31.99 5.03 -10.28
C ASP A 238 31.37 4.10 -11.34
N ALA A 239 30.29 4.58 -11.97
CA ALA A 239 29.52 3.82 -12.94
C ALA A 239 30.35 3.47 -14.19
N GLN A 240 31.27 4.35 -14.62
CA GLN A 240 32.17 4.05 -15.73
C GLN A 240 33.16 2.96 -15.38
N ALA A 241 33.70 2.98 -14.15
CA ALA A 241 34.59 1.93 -13.67
C ALA A 241 33.87 0.57 -13.56
N LEU A 242 32.63 0.54 -13.06
CA LEU A 242 31.83 -0.70 -13.01
C LEU A 242 31.49 -1.21 -14.41
N ALA A 243 31.12 -0.33 -15.34
CA ALA A 243 30.79 -0.70 -16.72
C ALA A 243 31.98 -1.23 -17.52
N ALA A 244 33.22 -0.92 -17.11
CA ALA A 244 34.43 -1.46 -17.72
C ALA A 244 34.74 -2.91 -17.29
N LEU A 245 34.05 -3.45 -16.28
CA LEU A 245 34.25 -4.83 -15.82
C LEU A 245 33.45 -5.82 -16.69
N PRO A 246 33.97 -7.04 -16.92
CA PRO A 246 33.24 -8.05 -17.69
C PRO A 246 31.90 -8.40 -17.06
N THR A 247 30.84 -8.38 -17.86
CA THR A 247 29.50 -8.84 -17.46
C THR A 247 29.20 -10.26 -17.92
N ALA A 248 29.86 -10.77 -18.96
CA ALA A 248 29.59 -12.10 -19.49
C ALA A 248 30.18 -13.23 -18.63
N GLY A 249 29.47 -14.35 -18.55
CA GLY A 249 29.93 -15.58 -17.92
C GLY A 249 28.86 -16.30 -17.12
N THR A 250 29.26 -17.39 -16.46
CA THR A 250 28.40 -18.16 -15.55
C THR A 250 28.80 -17.85 -14.11
N PRO A 251 27.91 -17.28 -13.28
CA PRO A 251 28.21 -17.01 -11.89
C PRO A 251 28.34 -18.30 -11.08
N LYS A 252 29.31 -18.32 -10.16
CA LYS A 252 29.40 -19.31 -9.08
C LYS A 252 28.42 -18.98 -7.96
N ASN A 253 28.27 -17.70 -7.64
CA ASN A 253 27.43 -17.20 -6.56
C ASN A 253 26.34 -16.26 -7.11
N ILE A 254 25.13 -16.33 -6.58
CA ILE A 254 24.01 -15.45 -6.94
C ILE A 254 23.47 -14.78 -5.68
N VAL A 255 23.48 -13.44 -5.67
CA VAL A 255 22.88 -12.58 -4.65
C VAL A 255 21.67 -11.88 -5.26
N LEU A 256 20.47 -12.27 -4.83
CA LEU A 256 19.22 -11.61 -5.20
C LEU A 256 18.79 -10.68 -4.07
N ILE A 257 18.68 -9.38 -4.35
CA ILE A 257 18.23 -8.36 -3.41
C ILE A 257 16.86 -7.84 -3.86
N ILE A 258 15.87 -7.90 -2.97
CA ILE A 258 14.49 -7.47 -3.21
C ILE A 258 14.16 -6.32 -2.26
N GLY A 259 13.91 -5.13 -2.80
CA GLY A 259 13.23 -4.07 -2.05
C GLY A 259 11.73 -4.25 -2.22
N ASP A 260 11.02 -4.83 -1.24
CA ASP A 260 9.56 -5.04 -1.32
C ASP A 260 8.88 -3.68 -1.57
N GLY A 261 8.04 -3.58 -2.59
CA GLY A 261 7.36 -2.33 -2.97
C GLY A 261 8.25 -1.24 -3.61
N MET A 262 9.53 -1.50 -3.88
CA MET A 262 10.51 -0.51 -4.38
C MET A 262 10.35 -0.20 -5.88
N GLY A 263 9.38 0.66 -6.21
CA GLY A 263 9.24 1.19 -7.58
C GLY A 263 10.18 2.36 -7.93
N LEU A 264 10.07 2.84 -9.17
CA LEU A 264 10.87 3.97 -9.67
C LEU A 264 10.64 5.27 -8.88
N GLY A 265 9.42 5.46 -8.36
CA GLY A 265 9.04 6.62 -7.55
C GLY A 265 9.79 6.71 -6.23
N SER A 266 9.86 5.60 -5.49
CA SER A 266 10.60 5.51 -4.23
C SER A 266 12.11 5.64 -4.45
N LEU A 267 12.65 5.07 -5.55
CA LEU A 267 14.05 5.28 -5.93
C LEU A 267 14.36 6.77 -6.14
N THR A 268 13.55 7.43 -6.97
CA THR A 268 13.70 8.87 -7.25
C THR A 268 13.64 9.68 -5.96
N LEU A 269 12.69 9.36 -5.07
CA LEU A 269 12.54 10.00 -3.77
C LEU A 269 13.80 9.86 -2.91
N ALA A 270 14.33 8.65 -2.78
CA ALA A 270 15.51 8.37 -1.98
C ALA A 270 16.78 9.01 -2.54
N SER A 271 16.98 8.94 -3.86
CA SER A 271 18.14 9.58 -4.51
C SER A 271 18.13 11.09 -4.33
N LEU A 272 16.96 11.73 -4.57
CA LEU A 272 16.81 13.17 -4.33
C LEU A 272 17.10 13.53 -2.88
N HIS A 273 16.56 12.77 -1.92
CA HIS A 273 16.79 13.03 -0.50
C HIS A 273 18.27 12.91 -0.11
N ALA A 274 18.91 11.79 -0.44
CA ALA A 274 20.28 11.50 -0.01
C ALA A 274 21.34 12.35 -0.74
N HIS A 275 21.14 12.60 -2.04
CA HIS A 275 22.17 13.21 -2.90
C HIS A 275 21.80 14.59 -3.42
N GLY A 276 20.53 15.02 -3.30
CA GLY A 276 20.05 16.25 -3.92
C GLY A 276 19.88 16.16 -5.44
N ALA A 277 20.03 14.96 -6.01
CA ALA A 277 19.91 14.68 -7.43
C ALA A 277 19.34 13.26 -7.64
N PRO A 278 18.54 13.03 -8.70
CA PRO A 278 18.06 11.69 -9.01
C PRO A 278 19.20 10.82 -9.59
N TYR A 279 19.04 9.49 -9.54
CA TYR A 279 19.95 8.52 -10.14
C TYR A 279 21.38 8.55 -9.57
N LYS A 280 21.51 8.50 -8.24
CA LYS A 280 22.78 8.61 -7.50
C LYS A 280 22.98 7.55 -6.42
N LEU A 281 22.04 6.63 -6.23
CA LEU A 281 22.19 5.51 -5.31
C LEU A 281 23.24 4.51 -5.81
N ALA A 282 23.80 3.70 -4.91
CA ALA A 282 24.79 2.69 -5.29
C ALA A 282 24.23 1.68 -6.29
N MET A 283 22.98 1.23 -6.13
CA MET A 283 22.29 0.36 -7.08
C MET A 283 22.04 1.00 -8.45
N GLU A 284 21.91 2.33 -8.50
CA GLU A 284 21.71 3.09 -9.75
C GLU A 284 23.02 3.28 -10.53
N SER A 285 24.18 2.99 -9.93
CA SER A 285 25.49 2.97 -10.61
C SER A 285 25.80 1.63 -11.30
N LEU A 286 24.96 0.61 -11.17
CA LEU A 286 25.22 -0.72 -11.75
C LEU A 286 25.14 -0.67 -13.29
N PRO A 287 26.00 -1.42 -14.00
CA PRO A 287 26.19 -1.25 -15.43
C PRO A 287 25.05 -1.83 -16.28
N VAL A 288 24.24 -2.74 -15.72
CA VAL A 288 23.07 -3.30 -16.39
C VAL A 288 21.80 -2.87 -15.67
N SER A 289 20.83 -2.36 -16.43
CA SER A 289 19.52 -1.97 -15.93
C SER A 289 18.38 -2.42 -16.84
N GLY A 290 17.23 -2.68 -16.22
CA GLY A 290 16.00 -3.12 -16.87
C GLY A 290 14.76 -2.73 -16.07
N LEU A 291 13.60 -3.13 -16.61
CA LEU A 291 12.30 -3.03 -15.97
C LEU A 291 11.65 -4.40 -15.95
N CYS A 292 10.96 -4.71 -14.86
CA CYS A 292 10.34 -6.00 -14.62
C CYS A 292 8.84 -5.84 -14.39
N THR A 293 8.04 -6.62 -15.12
CA THR A 293 6.60 -6.73 -14.91
C THR A 293 6.28 -7.77 -13.83
N THR A 294 5.29 -7.48 -13.01
CA THR A 294 5.09 -8.19 -11.73
C THR A 294 3.69 -8.75 -11.53
N HIS A 295 2.79 -8.60 -12.51
CA HIS A 295 1.40 -9.08 -12.41
C HIS A 295 1.33 -10.55 -11.96
N SER A 296 0.23 -10.91 -11.30
CA SER A 296 0.00 -12.30 -10.89
C SER A 296 -0.76 -13.07 -11.97
N GLY A 297 -1.00 -14.36 -11.74
CA GLY A 297 -1.78 -15.21 -12.64
C GLY A 297 -3.28 -14.90 -12.62
N ASN A 298 -3.78 -14.15 -11.64
CA ASN A 298 -5.20 -13.81 -11.50
C ASN A 298 -5.51 -12.30 -11.39
N ALA A 299 -4.50 -11.42 -11.45
CA ALA A 299 -4.71 -9.98 -11.37
C ALA A 299 -3.55 -9.20 -12.02
N ASP A 300 -3.86 -8.01 -12.57
CA ASP A 300 -2.85 -7.07 -13.08
C ASP A 300 -1.97 -6.48 -11.97
N VAL A 301 -2.47 -6.49 -10.73
CA VAL A 301 -1.75 -6.05 -9.52
C VAL A 301 -1.52 -7.24 -8.61
N THR A 302 -0.26 -7.61 -8.43
CA THR A 302 0.17 -8.72 -7.58
C THR A 302 0.16 -8.35 -6.09
N ASP A 303 0.23 -9.35 -5.23
CA ASP A 303 0.75 -9.21 -3.87
C ASP A 303 2.18 -9.80 -3.76
N SER A 304 2.86 -9.55 -2.63
CA SER A 304 4.22 -10.07 -2.39
C SER A 304 4.32 -11.59 -2.42
N ALA A 305 3.24 -12.32 -2.08
CA ALA A 305 3.25 -13.79 -2.10
C ALA A 305 3.30 -14.34 -3.52
N ALA A 306 2.41 -13.87 -4.41
CA ALA A 306 2.40 -14.31 -5.80
C ALA A 306 3.65 -13.83 -6.55
N SER A 307 4.12 -12.61 -6.30
CA SER A 307 5.32 -12.09 -6.94
C SER A 307 6.59 -12.78 -6.44
N GLY A 308 6.70 -12.98 -5.12
CA GLY A 308 7.78 -13.79 -4.53
C GLY A 308 7.79 -15.21 -5.10
N THR A 309 6.62 -15.83 -5.30
CA THR A 309 6.52 -17.16 -5.93
C THR A 309 6.98 -17.13 -7.38
N ALA A 310 6.66 -16.09 -8.13
CA ALA A 310 7.15 -15.92 -9.49
C ALA A 310 8.68 -15.71 -9.55
N LEU A 311 9.22 -14.90 -8.63
CA LEU A 311 10.66 -14.64 -8.48
C LEU A 311 11.45 -15.86 -8.00
N SER A 312 10.82 -16.80 -7.30
CA SER A 312 11.48 -18.01 -6.79
C SER A 312 11.33 -19.20 -7.74
N SER A 313 10.18 -19.38 -8.39
CA SER A 313 9.87 -20.58 -9.19
C SER A 313 9.92 -20.37 -10.70
N GLY A 314 9.75 -19.13 -11.17
CA GLY A 314 9.59 -18.84 -12.60
C GLY A 314 8.19 -19.10 -13.14
N TYR A 315 7.17 -19.21 -12.28
CA TYR A 315 5.78 -19.39 -12.70
C TYR A 315 4.85 -18.43 -11.98
N LYS A 316 3.85 -17.91 -12.72
CA LYS A 316 2.79 -17.08 -12.16
C LYS A 316 1.84 -17.93 -11.30
N THR A 317 1.28 -17.32 -10.27
CA THR A 317 0.28 -17.92 -9.38
C THR A 317 -0.76 -16.88 -8.93
N TYR A 318 -1.71 -17.25 -8.09
CA TYR A 318 -2.74 -16.36 -7.57
C TYR A 318 -2.25 -15.55 -6.36
N ASN A 319 -2.79 -14.33 -6.16
CA ASN A 319 -2.44 -13.51 -5.00
C ASN A 319 -2.66 -14.26 -3.67
N GLY A 320 -1.64 -14.24 -2.81
CA GLY A 320 -1.61 -14.93 -1.52
C GLY A 320 -1.00 -16.33 -1.56
N ALA A 321 -0.72 -16.92 -2.73
CA ALA A 321 -0.07 -18.23 -2.80
C ALA A 321 1.44 -18.13 -2.47
N ILE A 322 1.96 -19.09 -1.70
CA ILE A 322 3.38 -19.20 -1.38
C ILE A 322 3.88 -20.50 -1.98
N GLY A 323 4.72 -20.43 -3.02
CA GLY A 323 5.33 -21.62 -3.63
C GLY A 323 4.31 -22.59 -4.24
N MET A 324 3.19 -22.10 -4.76
CA MET A 324 2.06 -22.89 -5.26
C MET A 324 1.67 -22.53 -6.69
N THR A 325 1.21 -23.48 -7.49
CA THR A 325 0.57 -23.25 -8.79
C THR A 325 -0.82 -22.62 -8.64
N MET A 326 -1.41 -22.22 -9.76
CA MET A 326 -2.83 -21.81 -9.82
C MET A 326 -3.81 -22.86 -9.27
N ASN A 327 -3.41 -24.14 -9.30
CA ASN A 327 -4.20 -25.28 -8.81
C ASN A 327 -3.81 -25.73 -7.39
N LYS A 328 -2.95 -24.97 -6.69
CA LYS A 328 -2.47 -25.27 -5.33
C LYS A 328 -1.59 -26.52 -5.24
N GLU A 329 -0.85 -26.81 -6.30
CA GLU A 329 0.23 -27.81 -6.29
C GLU A 329 1.55 -27.11 -5.97
N ALA A 330 2.46 -27.77 -5.26
CA ALA A 330 3.74 -27.17 -4.89
C ALA A 330 4.60 -26.86 -6.12
N LEU A 331 5.21 -25.67 -6.17
CA LEU A 331 6.17 -25.25 -7.19
C LEU A 331 7.57 -25.26 -6.60
N ARG A 332 8.51 -25.95 -7.25
CA ARG A 332 9.92 -25.93 -6.85
C ARG A 332 10.52 -24.54 -7.00
N THR A 333 11.33 -24.14 -6.01
CA THR A 333 12.01 -22.84 -6.02
C THR A 333 13.46 -22.97 -6.47
N ILE A 334 14.05 -21.90 -7.00
CA ILE A 334 15.46 -21.84 -7.35
C ILE A 334 16.38 -22.09 -6.14
N ALA A 335 15.94 -21.72 -4.94
CA ALA A 335 16.68 -21.95 -3.70
C ALA A 335 16.72 -23.45 -3.35
N GLU A 336 15.59 -24.15 -3.49
CA GLU A 336 15.54 -25.60 -3.31
C GLU A 336 16.38 -26.36 -4.35
N GLU A 337 16.27 -25.96 -5.63
CA GLU A 337 17.07 -26.55 -6.70
C GLU A 337 18.58 -26.33 -6.48
N ALA A 338 18.98 -25.15 -6.00
CA ALA A 338 20.36 -24.83 -5.67
C ALA A 338 20.88 -25.69 -4.51
N ARG A 339 20.11 -25.79 -3.42
CA ARG A 339 20.43 -26.64 -2.26
C ARG A 339 20.60 -28.09 -2.67
N ASP A 340 19.62 -28.67 -3.37
CA ASP A 340 19.64 -30.09 -3.75
C ASP A 340 20.79 -30.40 -4.71
N ALA A 341 21.25 -29.41 -5.47
CA ALA A 341 22.43 -29.52 -6.30
C ALA A 341 23.75 -29.21 -5.56
N GLY A 342 23.72 -28.85 -4.27
CA GLY A 342 24.90 -28.68 -3.41
C GLY A 342 25.47 -27.26 -3.32
N TRP A 343 24.75 -26.24 -3.79
CA TRP A 343 25.06 -24.85 -3.43
C TRP A 343 24.62 -24.57 -1.99
N ALA A 344 25.35 -23.71 -1.31
CA ALA A 344 24.88 -23.16 -0.04
C ALA A 344 23.71 -22.21 -0.26
N VAL A 345 22.74 -22.17 0.65
CA VAL A 345 21.51 -21.38 0.46
C VAL A 345 21.22 -20.50 1.67
N GLY A 346 20.92 -19.22 1.41
CA GLY A 346 20.52 -18.27 2.42
C GLY A 346 19.22 -17.53 2.09
N VAL A 347 18.45 -17.21 3.13
CA VAL A 347 17.32 -16.28 3.09
C VAL A 347 17.47 -15.28 4.23
N MET A 348 17.46 -13.99 3.88
CA MET A 348 17.57 -12.89 4.82
C MET A 348 16.50 -11.83 4.55
N THR A 349 15.85 -11.29 5.58
CA THR A 349 14.80 -10.29 5.43
C THR A 349 14.71 -9.32 6.60
N THR A 350 14.28 -8.08 6.33
CA THR A 350 13.84 -7.15 7.38
C THR A 350 12.44 -7.39 7.92
N ASP A 351 11.63 -8.24 7.27
CA ASP A 351 10.33 -8.72 7.74
C ASP A 351 10.48 -9.97 8.63
N SER A 352 9.38 -10.57 9.09
CA SER A 352 9.39 -11.93 9.64
C SER A 352 9.93 -12.92 8.60
N LEU A 353 10.64 -13.96 9.03
CA LEU A 353 10.91 -15.12 8.16
C LEU A 353 9.63 -15.71 7.57
N THR A 354 8.51 -15.61 8.29
CA THR A 354 7.19 -16.06 7.78
C THR A 354 6.45 -15.00 6.95
N GLY A 355 7.12 -13.89 6.63
CA GLY A 355 6.67 -12.89 5.66
C GLY A 355 6.58 -13.49 4.26
N ALA A 356 5.81 -12.89 3.37
CA ALA A 356 5.46 -13.54 2.10
C ALA A 356 6.66 -13.75 1.16
N THR A 357 7.47 -12.71 0.96
CA THR A 357 8.66 -12.75 0.10
C THR A 357 9.66 -13.84 0.51
N PRO A 358 10.12 -13.93 1.77
CA PRO A 358 11.06 -14.97 2.19
C PRO A 358 10.43 -16.36 2.18
N SER A 359 9.15 -16.45 2.54
CA SER A 359 8.42 -17.72 2.50
C SER A 359 8.32 -18.29 1.09
N ALA A 360 8.21 -17.44 0.06
CA ALA A 360 8.10 -17.90 -1.32
C ALA A 360 9.36 -18.63 -1.84
N PHE A 361 10.50 -18.50 -1.17
CA PHE A 361 11.74 -19.24 -1.49
C PHE A 361 11.88 -20.54 -0.67
N VAL A 362 11.08 -20.72 0.39
CA VAL A 362 11.28 -21.77 1.41
C VAL A 362 10.10 -22.71 1.53
N ALA A 363 8.87 -22.21 1.36
CA ALA A 363 7.65 -22.88 1.75
C ALA A 363 6.69 -23.08 0.58
N HIS A 364 5.78 -24.04 0.76
CA HIS A 364 4.67 -24.28 -0.15
C HIS A 364 3.39 -24.36 0.67
N VAL A 365 2.61 -23.27 0.66
CA VAL A 365 1.31 -23.20 1.34
C VAL A 365 0.29 -22.42 0.49
N PRO A 366 -1.01 -22.77 0.56
CA PRO A 366 -2.03 -22.14 -0.27
C PRO A 366 -2.33 -20.68 0.12
N SER A 367 -1.86 -20.21 1.28
CA SER A 367 -2.09 -18.84 1.75
C SER A 367 -0.91 -18.32 2.57
N ARG A 368 -0.48 -17.08 2.28
CA ARG A 368 0.52 -16.32 3.04
C ARG A 368 0.15 -16.08 4.50
N SER A 369 -1.11 -16.27 4.89
CA SER A 369 -1.56 -16.13 6.28
C SER A 369 -1.23 -17.35 7.15
N MET A 370 -0.69 -18.43 6.58
CA MET A 370 -0.37 -19.67 7.29
C MET A 370 1.01 -19.61 7.95
N SER A 371 1.27 -18.58 8.77
CA SER A 371 2.61 -18.31 9.31
C SER A 371 3.17 -19.45 10.18
N VAL A 372 2.30 -20.17 10.90
CA VAL A 372 2.70 -21.33 11.72
C VAL A 372 3.16 -22.48 10.83
N GLU A 373 2.42 -22.79 9.78
CA GLU A 373 2.76 -23.84 8.82
C GLU A 373 3.96 -23.47 7.95
N ILE A 374 4.11 -22.18 7.60
CA ILE A 374 5.32 -21.67 6.93
C ILE A 374 6.56 -21.88 7.81
N ALA A 375 6.47 -21.64 9.12
CA ALA A 375 7.60 -21.84 10.02
C ALA A 375 8.10 -23.30 10.03
N ASP A 376 7.21 -24.29 9.78
CA ASP A 376 7.62 -25.70 9.66
C ASP A 376 8.52 -25.96 8.45
N TRP A 377 8.39 -25.19 7.37
CA TRP A 377 9.24 -25.31 6.19
C TRP A 377 10.67 -24.87 6.45
N TYR A 378 10.88 -23.83 7.27
CA TYR A 378 12.23 -23.38 7.64
C TYR A 378 13.03 -24.50 8.33
N VAL A 379 12.39 -25.26 9.22
CA VAL A 379 13.03 -26.41 9.90
C VAL A 379 13.39 -27.54 8.94
N ARG A 380 12.62 -27.70 7.85
CA ARG A 380 12.82 -28.76 6.83
C ARG A 380 13.64 -28.30 5.64
N SER A 381 14.02 -27.01 5.59
CA SER A 381 14.59 -26.40 4.40
C SER A 381 16.04 -26.83 4.16
N ASP A 382 16.77 -27.23 5.20
CA ASP A 382 18.22 -27.47 5.14
C ASP A 382 19.00 -26.30 4.50
N PHE A 383 18.52 -25.06 4.69
CA PHE A 383 19.22 -23.85 4.25
C PHE A 383 20.32 -23.47 5.25
N ASP A 384 21.45 -22.97 4.76
CA ASP A 384 22.59 -22.62 5.60
C ASP A 384 22.37 -21.34 6.42
N LEU A 385 21.57 -20.40 5.92
CA LEU A 385 21.33 -19.12 6.59
C LEU A 385 19.86 -18.71 6.54
N MET A 386 19.26 -18.46 7.70
CA MET A 386 17.87 -18.00 7.82
C MET A 386 17.77 -16.83 8.81
N ILE A 387 17.74 -15.59 8.32
CA ILE A 387 17.73 -14.40 9.18
C ILE A 387 16.50 -13.54 8.89
N GLY A 388 15.67 -13.28 9.89
CA GLY A 388 14.56 -12.35 9.79
C GLY A 388 14.56 -11.30 10.88
N SER A 389 13.51 -10.49 10.93
CA SER A 389 13.21 -9.59 12.04
C SER A 389 13.09 -10.34 13.38
N GLY A 390 13.05 -9.58 14.47
CA GLY A 390 12.87 -10.10 15.83
C GLY A 390 11.56 -10.87 16.08
N ASN A 391 10.70 -11.07 15.07
CA ASN A 391 9.45 -11.81 15.23
C ASN A 391 9.66 -13.34 15.14
N SER A 392 9.93 -13.97 16.28
CA SER A 392 10.03 -15.43 16.44
C SER A 392 8.72 -16.12 16.80
N LYS A 393 7.61 -15.39 16.96
CA LYS A 393 6.34 -15.94 17.48
C LYS A 393 5.80 -17.15 16.71
N PRO A 394 5.86 -17.22 15.36
CA PRO A 394 5.38 -18.38 14.61
C PRO A 394 6.18 -19.69 14.88
N PHE A 395 7.39 -19.57 15.43
CA PHE A 395 8.29 -20.69 15.72
C PHE A 395 8.14 -21.23 17.15
N LEU A 396 7.35 -20.57 17.99
CA LEU A 396 7.26 -20.85 19.42
C LEU A 396 5.85 -21.32 19.84
N PRO A 397 5.74 -22.20 20.84
CA PRO A 397 4.46 -22.57 21.45
C PRO A 397 3.89 -21.43 22.31
N GLU A 398 2.58 -21.44 22.57
CA GLU A 398 1.88 -20.39 23.33
C GLU A 398 2.47 -20.15 24.73
N ASP A 399 2.93 -21.20 25.42
CA ASP A 399 3.56 -21.12 26.74
C ASP A 399 4.97 -20.49 26.72
N ALA A 400 5.61 -20.44 25.55
CA ALA A 400 6.84 -19.70 25.30
C ALA A 400 6.59 -18.33 24.63
N GLY A 401 5.34 -17.84 24.62
CA GLY A 401 4.97 -16.54 24.05
C GLY A 401 4.80 -16.51 22.53
N GLY A 402 4.67 -17.68 21.91
CA GLY A 402 4.48 -17.83 20.47
C GLY A 402 3.02 -17.99 20.03
N MET A 403 2.85 -18.51 18.81
CA MET A 403 1.55 -18.69 18.13
C MET A 403 1.16 -20.16 17.93
N ARG A 404 2.07 -21.11 18.22
CA ARG A 404 1.85 -22.52 17.92
C ARG A 404 0.99 -23.20 18.98
N LYS A 405 -0.02 -23.94 18.52
CA LYS A 405 -0.97 -24.70 19.36
C LYS A 405 -0.62 -26.18 19.51
N ASP A 406 0.44 -26.63 18.83
CA ASP A 406 0.91 -28.02 18.80
C ASP A 406 2.02 -28.31 19.83
N ALA A 407 2.30 -27.35 20.73
CA ALA A 407 3.35 -27.38 21.74
C ALA A 407 4.79 -27.53 21.20
N ARG A 408 5.01 -27.44 19.88
CA ARG A 408 6.35 -27.54 19.29
C ARG A 408 7.13 -26.24 19.45
N ASN A 409 8.41 -26.36 19.80
CA ASN A 409 9.37 -25.27 19.83
C ASN A 409 10.38 -25.45 18.70
N LEU A 410 10.13 -24.78 17.57
CA LEU A 410 10.95 -24.95 16.36
C LEU A 410 12.36 -24.39 16.52
N LEU A 411 12.57 -23.43 17.44
CA LEU A 411 13.92 -22.92 17.72
C LEU A 411 14.77 -23.99 18.42
N GLN A 412 14.15 -24.77 19.30
CA GLN A 412 14.82 -25.92 19.93
C GLN A 412 15.06 -27.05 18.92
N GLU A 413 14.14 -27.28 17.98
CA GLU A 413 14.32 -28.25 16.89
C GLU A 413 15.51 -27.85 16.00
N LEU A 414 15.62 -26.58 15.60
CA LEU A 414 16.77 -26.05 14.84
C LEU A 414 18.09 -26.22 15.61
N ALA A 415 18.11 -25.87 16.91
CA ALA A 415 19.29 -26.04 17.74
C ALA A 415 19.70 -27.52 17.84
N THR A 416 18.73 -28.43 17.95
CA THR A 416 18.96 -29.89 17.97
C THR A 416 19.48 -30.40 16.63
N ALA A 417 19.04 -29.80 15.52
CA ALA A 417 19.55 -30.06 14.18
C ALA A 417 20.94 -29.43 13.91
N GLY A 418 21.55 -28.78 14.91
CA GLY A 418 22.90 -28.24 14.82
C GLY A 418 22.97 -26.81 14.30
N TYR A 419 21.84 -26.11 14.16
CA TYR A 419 21.86 -24.70 13.81
C TYR A 419 22.30 -23.82 14.99
N GLN A 420 23.06 -22.78 14.69
CA GLN A 420 23.48 -21.77 15.65
C GLN A 420 22.63 -20.50 15.52
N GLU A 421 22.10 -20.00 16.64
CA GLU A 421 21.41 -18.70 16.67
C GLU A 421 22.43 -17.55 16.55
N VAL A 422 22.16 -16.59 15.66
CA VAL A 422 22.93 -15.36 15.50
C VAL A 422 22.04 -14.13 15.69
N LYS A 423 22.59 -13.08 16.32
CA LYS A 423 21.83 -11.85 16.68
C LYS A 423 22.35 -10.58 16.03
N ASP A 424 23.56 -10.63 15.49
CA ASP A 424 24.26 -9.49 14.90
C ASP A 424 25.35 -9.99 13.93
N PRO A 425 25.94 -9.09 13.11
CA PRO A 425 26.97 -9.47 12.14
C PRO A 425 28.23 -10.08 12.77
N ALA A 426 28.61 -9.67 13.99
CA ALA A 426 29.80 -10.21 14.65
C ALA A 426 29.58 -11.65 15.12
N ALA A 427 28.39 -11.96 15.64
CA ALA A 427 27.98 -13.32 15.98
C ALA A 427 27.99 -14.23 14.73
N LEU A 428 27.49 -13.74 13.59
CA LEU A 428 27.51 -14.49 12.33
C LEU A 428 28.94 -14.75 11.85
N ALA A 429 29.81 -13.74 11.85
CA ALA A 429 31.21 -13.88 11.44
C ALA A 429 32.01 -14.86 12.31
N ALA A 430 31.57 -15.12 13.55
CA ALA A 430 32.21 -16.05 14.47
C ALA A 430 31.80 -17.52 14.26
N VAL A 431 30.74 -17.79 13.50
CA VAL A 431 30.23 -19.16 13.27
C VAL A 431 31.22 -19.96 12.42
N LYS A 432 31.46 -21.21 12.81
CA LYS A 432 32.34 -22.14 12.08
C LYS A 432 31.60 -23.43 11.74
N GLY A 433 31.31 -23.63 10.45
CA GLY A 433 30.84 -24.92 9.96
C GLY A 433 29.43 -25.35 10.38
N ALA A 434 28.67 -24.52 11.10
CA ALA A 434 27.27 -24.76 11.45
C ALA A 434 26.32 -23.91 10.58
N PRO A 435 25.14 -24.42 10.19
CA PRO A 435 24.07 -23.59 9.63
C PRO A 435 23.53 -22.63 10.70
N VAL A 436 22.89 -21.53 10.29
CA VAL A 436 22.49 -20.45 11.21
C VAL A 436 21.03 -20.04 11.04
N PHE A 437 20.42 -19.63 12.15
CA PHE A 437 19.17 -18.86 12.14
C PHE A 437 19.30 -17.61 12.99
N GLY A 438 18.49 -16.58 12.72
CA GLY A 438 18.51 -15.35 13.50
C GLY A 438 17.20 -14.58 13.45
N PHE A 439 16.81 -14.03 14.60
CA PHE A 439 15.69 -13.10 14.75
C PHE A 439 16.24 -11.78 15.25
N VAL A 440 16.55 -10.86 14.33
CA VAL A 440 17.39 -9.69 14.60
C VAL A 440 16.59 -8.39 14.55
N GLY A 441 17.08 -7.38 15.25
CA GLY A 441 16.58 -6.01 15.15
C GLY A 441 17.24 -5.27 13.99
N TRP A 442 16.46 -4.46 13.28
CA TRP A 442 16.94 -3.63 12.17
C TRP A 442 16.75 -2.13 12.51
N PRO A 443 17.49 -1.58 13.49
CA PRO A 443 17.22 -0.25 14.00
C PRO A 443 17.47 0.85 12.96
N THR A 444 18.49 0.69 12.12
CA THR A 444 18.91 1.67 11.12
C THR A 444 18.91 1.06 9.72
N GLU A 445 18.87 1.92 8.70
CA GLU A 445 19.00 1.55 7.29
C GLU A 445 20.30 0.81 6.97
N LYS A 446 21.36 1.00 7.77
CA LYS A 446 22.68 0.43 7.52
C LYS A 446 22.79 -1.05 7.87
N ASN A 447 21.98 -1.52 8.82
CA ASN A 447 22.17 -2.84 9.43
C ASN A 447 21.94 -4.01 8.45
N LEU A 448 21.06 -3.84 7.45
CA LEU A 448 20.90 -4.86 6.40
C LEU A 448 22.19 -4.98 5.55
N GLY A 449 22.86 -3.87 5.24
CA GLY A 449 24.15 -3.87 4.57
C GLY A 449 25.26 -4.51 5.41
N GLU A 450 25.33 -4.18 6.71
CA GLU A 450 26.29 -4.78 7.64
C GLU A 450 26.10 -6.29 7.77
N MET A 451 24.85 -6.76 7.89
CA MET A 451 24.55 -8.19 7.92
C MET A 451 24.85 -8.86 6.57
N THR A 452 24.57 -8.20 5.45
CA THR A 452 24.95 -8.68 4.11
C THR A 452 26.45 -8.90 4.00
N ALA A 453 27.26 -7.94 4.45
CA ALA A 453 28.72 -8.04 4.44
C ALA A 453 29.25 -9.24 5.26
N ALA A 454 28.54 -9.65 6.32
CA ALA A 454 28.87 -10.83 7.11
C ALA A 454 28.33 -12.15 6.50
N ALA A 455 27.14 -12.10 5.88
CA ALA A 455 26.46 -13.26 5.33
C ALA A 455 27.14 -13.86 4.09
N LEU A 456 27.67 -13.01 3.19
CA LEU A 456 28.25 -13.50 1.93
C LEU A 456 29.53 -14.33 2.16
N PRO A 457 30.52 -13.89 2.96
CA PRO A 457 31.68 -14.73 3.29
C PRO A 457 31.29 -15.99 4.07
N TYR A 458 30.29 -15.91 4.95
CA TYR A 458 29.78 -17.07 5.67
C TYR A 458 29.24 -18.12 4.69
N LEU A 459 28.33 -17.76 3.79
CA LEU A 459 27.76 -18.69 2.80
C LEU A 459 28.83 -19.26 1.86
N ALA A 460 29.79 -18.45 1.43
CA ALA A 460 30.91 -18.92 0.61
C ALA A 460 31.75 -20.01 1.30
N SER A 461 31.79 -20.02 2.63
CA SER A 461 32.49 -21.06 3.41
C SER A 461 31.69 -22.36 3.57
N ARG A 462 30.39 -22.36 3.22
CA ARG A 462 29.47 -23.49 3.40
C ARG A 462 29.52 -24.48 2.23
N SER A 463 29.87 -24.02 1.04
CA SER A 463 29.97 -24.87 -0.15
C SER A 463 31.05 -24.40 -1.11
N ASP A 464 31.92 -25.32 -1.54
CA ASP A 464 32.88 -25.09 -2.61
C ASP A 464 32.21 -24.84 -3.97
N LYS A 465 30.94 -25.22 -4.11
CA LYS A 465 30.15 -25.01 -5.34
C LYS A 465 29.71 -23.55 -5.51
N GLY A 466 29.65 -22.79 -4.42
CA GLY A 466 29.13 -21.42 -4.37
C GLY A 466 27.85 -21.34 -3.55
N PHE A 467 27.15 -20.20 -3.66
CA PHE A 467 25.91 -19.99 -2.93
C PHE A 467 24.82 -19.25 -3.71
N PHE A 468 23.57 -19.45 -3.27
CA PHE A 468 22.42 -18.61 -3.56
C PHE A 468 21.98 -17.90 -2.28
N ILE A 469 21.73 -16.60 -2.35
CA ILE A 469 21.07 -15.88 -1.26
C ILE A 469 19.99 -14.94 -1.80
N MET A 470 18.83 -14.97 -1.14
CA MET A 470 17.81 -13.94 -1.29
C MET A 470 17.85 -13.02 -0.05
N ILE A 471 17.93 -11.71 -0.30
CA ILE A 471 17.97 -10.64 0.70
C ILE A 471 16.80 -9.69 0.45
N GLU A 472 15.93 -9.51 1.44
CA GLU A 472 14.79 -8.61 1.34
C GLU A 472 14.91 -7.41 2.29
N CYS A 473 14.57 -6.22 1.78
CA CYS A 473 14.13 -5.11 2.61
C CYS A 473 12.64 -4.85 2.40
N SER A 474 11.84 -5.08 3.43
CA SER A 474 10.37 -4.95 3.41
C SER A 474 9.85 -3.53 3.66
N TRP A 475 10.73 -2.61 4.02
CA TRP A 475 10.35 -1.25 4.41
C TRP A 475 9.85 -0.34 3.29
N PRO A 476 10.30 -0.44 2.02
CA PRO A 476 9.73 0.40 0.96
C PRO A 476 8.22 0.18 0.80
N ASP A 477 7.74 -1.07 0.83
CA ASP A 477 6.32 -1.42 0.80
C ASP A 477 5.55 -0.82 1.98
N GLY A 478 6.05 -1.02 3.20
CA GLY A 478 5.46 -0.39 4.39
C GLY A 478 5.41 1.14 4.31
N GLY A 479 6.42 1.76 3.69
CA GLY A 479 6.46 3.19 3.40
C GLY A 479 5.38 3.61 2.40
N GLY A 480 5.20 2.83 1.33
CA GLY A 480 4.18 3.02 0.31
C GLY A 480 2.76 2.88 0.86
N HIS A 481 2.43 1.79 1.58
CA HIS A 481 1.12 1.60 2.21
C HIS A 481 0.80 2.70 3.23
N GLY A 482 1.81 3.10 4.00
CA GLY A 482 1.68 4.16 5.01
C GLY A 482 1.63 5.57 4.44
N ASN A 483 1.85 5.76 3.13
CA ASN A 483 2.14 7.04 2.50
C ASN A 483 3.16 7.85 3.32
N ASN A 484 4.24 7.19 3.75
CA ASN A 484 5.22 7.73 4.68
C ASN A 484 6.55 7.98 3.96
N PRO A 485 6.90 9.26 3.68
CA PRO A 485 8.16 9.61 3.01
C PRO A 485 9.40 9.10 3.73
N ASP A 486 9.46 9.23 5.06
CA ASP A 486 10.64 8.83 5.84
C ASP A 486 10.88 7.31 5.74
N THR A 487 9.82 6.50 5.89
CA THR A 487 9.92 5.04 5.77
C THR A 487 10.24 4.62 4.34
N SER A 488 9.63 5.25 3.33
CA SER A 488 9.90 4.96 1.93
C SER A 488 11.36 5.20 1.57
N VAL A 489 11.93 6.34 2.01
CA VAL A 489 13.36 6.63 1.83
C VAL A 489 14.23 5.67 2.62
N LYS A 490 13.94 5.47 3.91
CA LYS A 490 14.72 4.58 4.78
C LYS A 490 14.82 3.16 4.20
N GLY A 491 13.72 2.62 3.67
CA GLY A 491 13.68 1.30 3.05
C GLY A 491 14.53 1.20 1.79
N VAL A 492 14.41 2.17 0.89
CA VAL A 492 15.24 2.20 -0.33
C VAL A 492 16.72 2.30 0.02
N LEU A 493 17.09 3.16 0.98
CA LEU A 493 18.48 3.29 1.40
C LEU A 493 19.01 2.04 2.09
N SER A 494 18.17 1.29 2.82
CA SER A 494 18.58 0.01 3.39
C SER A 494 18.86 -1.05 2.32
N THR A 495 18.04 -1.07 1.26
CA THR A 495 18.28 -1.87 0.06
C THR A 495 19.57 -1.44 -0.64
N ASP A 496 19.86 -0.14 -0.69
CA ASP A 496 21.08 0.42 -1.28
C ASP A 496 22.34 0.03 -0.47
N TYR A 497 22.27 0.04 0.86
CA TYR A 497 23.36 -0.45 1.73
C TYR A 497 23.63 -1.95 1.54
N ALA A 498 22.58 -2.77 1.39
CA ALA A 498 22.72 -4.18 1.05
C ALA A 498 23.36 -4.37 -0.33
N THR A 499 22.93 -3.58 -1.31
CA THR A 499 23.49 -3.59 -2.66
C THR A 499 24.97 -3.21 -2.66
N ARG A 500 25.33 -2.15 -1.93
CA ARG A 500 26.72 -1.73 -1.77
C ARG A 500 27.59 -2.87 -1.26
N ALA A 501 27.18 -3.53 -0.16
CA ALA A 501 27.92 -4.64 0.43
C ALA A 501 28.05 -5.83 -0.54
N ALA A 502 26.99 -6.17 -1.27
CA ALA A 502 27.00 -7.25 -2.24
C ALA A 502 27.92 -6.97 -3.43
N VAL A 503 27.90 -5.75 -3.97
CA VAL A 503 28.78 -5.36 -5.09
C VAL A 503 30.24 -5.26 -4.63
N GLU A 504 30.53 -4.78 -3.42
CA GLU A 504 31.88 -4.83 -2.86
C GLU A 504 32.40 -6.26 -2.73
N TYR A 505 31.55 -7.20 -2.29
CA TYR A 505 31.89 -8.62 -2.28
C TYR A 505 32.15 -9.14 -3.70
N ALA A 506 31.29 -8.84 -4.68
CA ALA A 506 31.46 -9.26 -6.07
C ALA A 506 32.68 -8.62 -6.76
N LEU A 507 33.11 -7.42 -6.32
CA LEU A 507 34.35 -6.82 -6.78
C LEU A 507 35.58 -7.60 -6.29
N ALA A 508 35.52 -8.22 -5.11
CA ALA A 508 36.58 -9.10 -4.62
C ALA A 508 36.45 -10.56 -5.15
N HIS A 509 35.22 -10.99 -5.47
CA HIS A 509 34.88 -12.34 -5.89
C HIS A 509 34.17 -12.29 -7.25
N LYS A 510 34.98 -12.22 -8.32
CA LYS A 510 34.54 -11.93 -9.71
C LYS A 510 33.61 -13.00 -10.32
N ASP A 511 33.34 -14.08 -9.59
CA ASP A 511 32.41 -15.15 -9.91
C ASP A 511 31.02 -14.94 -9.28
N THR A 512 30.72 -13.75 -8.76
CA THR A 512 29.45 -13.43 -8.07
C THR A 512 28.56 -12.51 -8.91
N LEU A 513 27.33 -12.95 -9.18
CA LEU A 513 26.25 -12.13 -9.72
C LEU A 513 25.48 -11.45 -8.59
N VAL A 514 25.28 -10.14 -8.70
CA VAL A 514 24.38 -9.35 -7.85
C VAL A 514 23.23 -8.85 -8.71
N LEU A 515 22.00 -9.17 -8.30
CA LEU A 515 20.76 -8.70 -8.93
C LEU A 515 19.91 -7.98 -7.88
N VAL A 516 19.48 -6.76 -8.19
CA VAL A 516 18.61 -5.95 -7.33
C VAL A 516 17.31 -5.68 -8.06
N THR A 517 16.18 -5.94 -7.43
CA THR A 517 14.85 -5.63 -7.98
C THR A 517 13.83 -5.42 -6.86
N ALA A 518 12.54 -5.39 -7.22
CA ALA A 518 11.42 -5.41 -6.29
C ALA A 518 10.44 -6.51 -6.72
N ASP A 519 9.51 -6.83 -5.83
CA ASP A 519 8.41 -7.75 -6.11
C ASP A 519 7.20 -7.01 -6.73
N HIS A 520 6.96 -5.75 -6.37
CA HIS A 520 6.00 -4.84 -6.97
C HIS A 520 6.31 -3.37 -6.62
N GLU A 521 5.49 -2.44 -7.10
CA GLU A 521 5.49 -1.05 -6.66
C GLU A 521 4.37 -0.81 -5.65
N THR A 522 4.63 0.02 -4.63
CA THR A 522 3.64 0.37 -3.61
C THR A 522 3.52 1.89 -3.42
N GLY A 523 2.28 2.40 -3.51
CA GLY A 523 1.94 3.80 -3.25
C GLY A 523 1.73 4.68 -4.49
N LEU A 524 2.12 4.19 -5.68
CA LEU A 524 2.25 4.95 -6.92
C LEU A 524 3.04 6.25 -6.72
N ILE A 525 4.23 6.12 -6.14
CA ILE A 525 5.00 7.26 -5.62
C ILE A 525 5.50 8.13 -6.77
N HIS A 526 5.33 9.44 -6.65
CA HIS A 526 5.94 10.43 -7.54
C HIS A 526 6.75 11.41 -6.71
N ALA A 527 8.02 11.61 -7.08
CA ALA A 527 8.91 12.54 -6.41
C ALA A 527 9.50 13.54 -7.41
N ALA A 528 9.63 14.80 -6.98
CA ALA A 528 10.22 15.87 -7.77
C ALA A 528 11.17 16.71 -6.93
N ALA A 529 12.26 17.16 -7.54
CA ALA A 529 13.22 18.03 -6.88
C ALA A 529 12.54 19.31 -6.39
N ASN A 530 12.80 19.65 -5.13
CA ASN A 530 12.43 20.94 -4.56
C ASN A 530 13.52 21.96 -4.89
N ARG A 531 13.15 23.07 -5.52
CA ARG A 531 14.08 24.11 -5.99
C ARG A 531 14.83 24.82 -4.86
N VAL A 532 14.26 24.87 -3.67
CA VAL A 532 14.87 25.53 -2.50
C VAL A 532 15.82 24.58 -1.78
N ASN A 533 15.38 23.35 -1.53
CA ASN A 533 16.20 22.31 -0.94
C ASN A 533 15.99 20.98 -1.68
N PRO A 534 16.89 20.63 -2.62
CA PRO A 534 16.77 19.40 -3.40
C PRO A 534 16.71 18.11 -2.56
N ARG A 535 17.24 18.14 -1.33
CA ARG A 535 17.18 17.01 -0.37
C ARG A 535 15.84 16.92 0.39
N ARG A 536 14.92 17.85 0.15
CA ARG A 536 13.53 17.84 0.65
C ARG A 536 12.57 17.82 -0.54
N PRO A 537 12.58 16.74 -1.35
CA PRO A 537 11.77 16.65 -2.56
C PRO A 537 10.27 16.76 -2.28
N HIS A 538 9.53 17.27 -3.26
CA HIS A 538 8.08 17.14 -3.26
C HIS A 538 7.72 15.69 -3.52
N VAL A 539 6.75 15.15 -2.77
CA VAL A 539 6.31 13.77 -2.91
C VAL A 539 4.78 13.67 -2.93
N LEU A 540 4.28 12.78 -3.78
CA LEU A 540 2.87 12.45 -3.90
C LEU A 540 2.70 10.93 -3.91
N TYR A 541 1.69 10.47 -3.17
CA TYR A 541 1.21 9.09 -3.20
C TYR A 541 -0.19 9.10 -3.83
N GLN A 542 -0.50 8.16 -4.71
CA GLN A 542 -1.83 8.09 -5.34
C GLN A 542 -2.72 6.99 -4.75
N THR A 543 -2.12 6.04 -4.04
CA THR A 543 -2.81 4.90 -3.42
C THR A 543 -2.07 4.49 -2.16
N THR A 544 -2.71 3.72 -1.29
CA THR A 544 -2.09 3.02 -0.14
C THR A 544 -1.98 1.53 -0.45
N GLY A 545 -1.84 1.17 -1.72
CA GLY A 545 -1.80 -0.21 -2.17
C GLY A 545 -0.77 -0.38 -3.27
N HIS A 546 -0.63 -1.60 -3.77
CA HIS A 546 0.31 -1.90 -4.85
C HIS A 546 -0.18 -1.33 -6.17
N SER A 547 0.70 -1.32 -7.17
CA SER A 547 0.35 -1.01 -8.55
C SER A 547 0.98 -1.98 -9.56
N GLN A 548 0.48 -1.90 -10.79
CA GLN A 548 0.99 -2.60 -11.96
C GLN A 548 2.21 -1.93 -12.59
N SER A 549 2.78 -0.91 -11.94
CA SER A 549 3.97 -0.21 -12.48
C SER A 549 5.15 -1.18 -12.53
N PRO A 550 5.88 -1.27 -13.66
CA PRO A 550 7.08 -2.07 -13.72
C PRO A 550 8.12 -1.61 -12.69
N VAL A 551 8.83 -2.56 -12.11
CA VAL A 551 9.85 -2.32 -11.08
C VAL A 551 11.25 -2.31 -11.69
N PRO A 552 12.21 -1.57 -11.12
CA PRO A 552 13.59 -1.55 -11.59
C PRO A 552 14.27 -2.90 -11.43
N VAL A 553 15.19 -3.19 -12.34
CA VAL A 553 16.17 -4.28 -12.24
C VAL A 553 17.56 -3.68 -12.42
N PHE A 554 18.49 -3.97 -11.53
CA PHE A 554 19.90 -3.60 -11.64
C PHE A 554 20.77 -4.84 -11.46
N ALA A 555 21.79 -5.01 -12.29
CA ALA A 555 22.66 -6.19 -12.23
C ALA A 555 24.14 -5.86 -12.39
N PHE A 556 24.98 -6.66 -11.72
CA PHE A 556 26.43 -6.59 -11.79
C PHE A 556 27.08 -7.98 -11.63
N GLY A 557 28.17 -8.23 -12.35
CA GLY A 557 28.91 -9.50 -12.31
C GLY A 557 28.63 -10.42 -13.50
N PRO A 558 29.19 -11.65 -13.52
CA PRO A 558 29.00 -12.61 -14.60
C PRO A 558 27.53 -13.00 -14.81
N GLY A 559 27.07 -12.93 -16.05
CA GLY A 559 25.70 -13.17 -16.46
C GLY A 559 24.77 -11.95 -16.33
N ALA A 560 25.28 -10.79 -15.87
CA ALA A 560 24.45 -9.60 -15.65
C ALA A 560 23.77 -9.10 -16.93
N GLU A 561 24.36 -9.32 -18.11
CA GLU A 561 23.80 -8.91 -19.40
C GLU A 561 22.45 -9.55 -19.72
N HIS A 562 22.05 -10.62 -19.02
CA HIS A 562 20.74 -11.23 -19.19
C HIS A 562 19.58 -10.45 -18.54
N PHE A 563 19.88 -9.38 -17.78
CA PHE A 563 18.90 -8.64 -16.99
C PHE A 563 18.68 -7.18 -17.47
N HIS A 564 18.77 -6.95 -18.78
CA HIS A 564 18.48 -5.64 -19.38
C HIS A 564 17.09 -5.58 -20.05
N GLY A 565 16.60 -4.37 -20.31
CA GLY A 565 15.34 -4.17 -21.06
C GLY A 565 14.09 -4.49 -20.24
N MET A 566 12.97 -4.76 -20.91
CA MET A 566 11.72 -5.15 -20.26
C MET A 566 11.66 -6.68 -20.12
N MET A 567 11.39 -7.17 -18.92
CA MET A 567 11.23 -8.61 -18.62
C MET A 567 10.02 -8.86 -17.73
N ASP A 568 9.70 -10.14 -17.51
CA ASP A 568 8.76 -10.58 -16.51
C ASP A 568 9.49 -11.13 -15.28
N ASN A 569 8.91 -10.98 -14.07
CA ASN A 569 9.55 -11.49 -12.84
C ASN A 569 9.79 -13.01 -12.87
N THR A 570 9.06 -13.75 -13.71
CA THR A 570 9.32 -15.18 -13.92
C THR A 570 10.57 -15.50 -14.73
N ASP A 571 11.14 -14.53 -15.45
CA ASP A 571 12.35 -14.74 -16.25
C ASP A 571 13.59 -14.85 -15.37
N ILE A 572 13.61 -14.12 -14.24
CA ILE A 572 14.75 -14.03 -13.32
C ILE A 572 15.21 -15.41 -12.82
N PRO A 573 14.37 -16.22 -12.14
CA PRO A 573 14.80 -17.53 -11.67
C PRO A 573 15.08 -18.51 -12.81
N LYS A 574 14.43 -18.35 -13.98
CA LYS A 574 14.75 -19.16 -15.18
C LYS A 574 16.15 -18.86 -15.70
N VAL A 575 16.61 -17.60 -15.64
CA VAL A 575 17.98 -17.23 -15.98
C VAL A 575 18.96 -17.88 -15.01
N PHE A 576 18.69 -17.80 -13.70
CA PHE A 576 19.52 -18.45 -12.68
C PHE A 576 19.62 -19.96 -12.90
N ALA A 577 18.50 -20.62 -13.16
CA ALA A 577 18.46 -22.05 -13.46
C ALA A 577 19.29 -22.41 -14.70
N ARG A 578 19.29 -21.57 -15.75
CA ARG A 578 20.13 -21.79 -16.94
C ARG A 578 21.62 -21.69 -16.63
N PHE A 579 22.04 -20.73 -15.79
CA PHE A 579 23.45 -20.61 -15.40
C PHE A 579 23.95 -21.88 -14.71
N TRP A 580 23.14 -22.46 -13.83
CA TRP A 580 23.51 -23.62 -13.04
C TRP A 580 23.01 -24.96 -13.60
N GLN A 581 22.41 -24.95 -14.80
CA GLN A 581 21.82 -26.11 -15.46
C GLN A 581 20.82 -26.86 -14.56
N LEU A 582 20.06 -26.11 -13.76
CA LEU A 582 19.04 -26.63 -12.86
C LEU A 582 17.72 -26.86 -13.61
N PRO A 583 16.94 -27.88 -13.25
CA PRO A 583 15.77 -28.27 -14.02
C PRO A 583 14.60 -27.28 -13.91
N LEU A 584 14.51 -26.49 -12.83
CA LEU A 584 13.45 -25.51 -12.48
C LEU A 584 12.14 -25.71 -13.26
N ARG A 585 11.46 -26.83 -12.98
CA ARG A 585 10.27 -27.27 -13.70
C ARG A 585 9.01 -26.84 -12.98
N GLN A 586 7.94 -26.66 -13.74
CA GLN A 586 6.59 -26.71 -13.20
C GLN A 586 6.38 -28.12 -12.63
N ALA A 587 5.75 -28.24 -11.45
CA ALA A 587 5.42 -29.55 -10.92
C ALA A 587 4.63 -30.34 -11.97
N VAL A 588 5.16 -31.52 -12.32
CA VAL A 588 4.39 -32.53 -13.04
C VAL A 588 3.72 -33.34 -11.94
N ALA A 589 2.39 -33.44 -11.98
CA ALA A 589 1.60 -34.23 -11.05
C ALA A 589 2.28 -35.58 -10.76
N GLU A 590 2.43 -35.92 -9.47
CA GLU A 590 2.87 -37.25 -9.03
C GLU A 590 1.91 -38.35 -9.49
#